data_AF-T2KQ30-F1
#
_entry.id   AF-T2KQ30-F1
#
_cell.length_a   1.000
_cell.length_b   1.000
_cell.length_c   1.000
_cell.angle_alpha   90.00
_cell.angle_beta   90.00
_cell.angle_gamma   90.00
#
_symmetry.space_group_name_H-M   'P 1'
#
loop_
_entity.id
_entity.type
_entity.pdbx_description
1 polymer ?
#
loop_
_entity_poly.entity_id
_entity_poly.type
_entity_poly.pdbx_seq_one_letter_code
_entity_poly.pdbx_strand_id
1 'polypeptide(L)' 'MAKISFSFIGKPKTKDTGLRGTFGGRLYVDKKVFYKRKDIQDIINEIKNSESIKEQISQSKASAV' A
#
# COMPACT_ATOMS: atom_id res chain seq x y z
N MET A 1 34.14 13.80 27.69
CA MET A 1 32.93 13.00 27.38
C MET A 1 32.39 13.47 26.03
N ALA A 2 32.64 12.71 24.96
CA ALA A 2 32.20 13.08 23.62
C ALA A 2 30.71 12.75 23.44
N LYS A 3 29.88 13.76 23.18
CA LYS A 3 28.48 13.58 22.82
C LYS A 3 28.41 13.10 21.37
N ILE A 4 28.17 11.80 21.18
CA ILE A 4 27.92 11.24 19.85
C ILE A 4 26.48 11.62 19.46
N SER A 5 26.33 12.65 18.64
CA SER A 5 25.04 13.02 18.05
C SER A 5 24.76 12.13 16.85
N PHE A 6 23.88 11.14 17.01
CA PHE A 6 23.37 10.33 15.91
C PHE A 6 22.36 11.15 15.09
N SER A 7 22.83 11.88 14.07
CA SER A 7 21.95 12.53 13.08
C SER A 7 21.50 11.53 12.00
N PHE A 8 20.73 10.50 12.39
CA PHE A 8 20.18 9.52 11.44
C PHE A 8 18.69 9.72 11.11
N ILE A 9 18.05 10.76 11.66
CA ILE A 9 16.67 11.10 11.27
C ILE A 9 16.74 11.92 9.98
N GLY A 10 16.76 11.22 8.84
CA GLY A 10 16.29 11.80 7.59
C GLY A 10 14.87 12.34 7.83
N LYS A 11 14.58 13.56 7.35
CA LYS A 11 13.25 14.17 7.52
C LYS A 11 12.18 13.16 7.06
N PRO A 12 11.24 12.74 7.93
CA PRO A 12 10.23 11.76 7.54
C PRO A 12 9.51 12.31 6.32
N LYS A 13 9.48 11.53 5.23
CA LYS A 13 8.73 11.90 4.04
C LYS A 13 7.27 12.02 4.48
N THR A 14 6.76 13.23 4.60
CA THR A 14 5.40 13.58 5.01
C THR A 14 4.39 13.25 3.92
N LYS A 15 4.54 12.11 3.24
CA LYS A 15 3.59 11.67 2.23
C LYS A 15 2.45 10.96 2.95
N ASP A 16 1.25 11.45 2.73
CA ASP A 16 0.05 10.82 3.27
C ASP A 16 -0.12 9.42 2.67
N THR A 17 0.01 8.39 3.51
CA THR A 17 -0.08 6.98 3.10
C THR A 17 -1.53 6.49 3.03
N GLY A 18 -2.48 7.28 3.53
CA GLY A 18 -3.87 6.87 3.74
C GLY A 18 -4.08 6.06 5.02
N LEU A 19 -3.05 5.79 5.82
CA LEU A 19 -3.22 5.14 7.12
C LEU A 19 -3.83 6.15 8.11
N ARG A 20 -4.87 5.72 8.81
CA ARG A 20 -5.61 6.53 9.78
C ARG A 20 -5.79 5.77 11.08
N GLY A 21 -5.73 6.50 12.18
CA GLY A 21 -6.11 6.00 13.50
C GLY A 21 -7.51 6.44 13.86
N THR A 22 -8.22 5.61 14.62
CA THR A 22 -9.42 6.01 15.37
C THR A 22 -9.03 6.35 16.80
N PHE A 23 -9.90 7.09 17.50
CA PHE A 23 -9.71 7.37 18.93
C PHE A 23 -9.65 6.09 19.79
N GLY A 24 -10.35 5.03 19.37
CA GLY A 24 -10.29 3.70 20.00
C GLY A 24 -9.07 2.86 19.64
N GLY A 25 -8.02 3.45 19.04
CA GLY A 25 -6.77 2.76 18.74
C GLY A 25 -6.82 1.80 17.55
N ARG A 26 -7.89 1.82 16.75
CA ARG A 26 -7.98 0.99 15.53
C ARG A 26 -7.30 1.71 14.37
N LEU A 27 -6.59 0.95 13.55
CA LEU A 27 -6.02 1.44 12.30
C LEU A 27 -6.90 1.07 11.12
N TYR A 28 -7.11 2.01 10.21
CA TYR A 28 -7.80 1.76 8.95
C TYR A 28 -7.08 2.47 7.81
N VAL A 29 -7.32 1.97 6.60
CA VAL A 29 -6.79 2.55 5.37
C VAL A 29 -7.88 3.36 4.69
N ASP A 30 -7.68 4.65 4.55
CA ASP A 30 -8.48 5.50 3.68
C ASP A 30 -8.19 5.10 2.23
N LYS A 31 -9.13 4.35 1.64
CA LYS A 31 -9.07 3.85 0.27
C LYS A 31 -8.84 4.98 -0.74
N LYS A 32 -9.46 6.16 -0.56
CA LYS A 32 -9.34 7.26 -1.52
C LYS A 32 -7.92 7.78 -1.60
N VAL A 33 -7.22 7.83 -0.47
CA VAL A 33 -5.82 8.29 -0.41
C VAL A 33 -4.88 7.16 -0.82
N PHE A 34 -5.08 5.97 -0.28
CA PHE A 34 -4.21 4.82 -0.53
C PHE A 34 -4.14 4.45 -2.01
N TYR A 35 -5.29 4.33 -2.68
CA TYR A 35 -5.33 3.99 -4.10
C TYR A 35 -4.86 5.13 -5.01
N LYS A 36 -4.78 6.38 -4.56
CA LYS A 36 -4.22 7.47 -5.38
C LYS A 36 -2.69 7.43 -5.47
N ARG A 37 -2.02 6.64 -4.62
CA ARG A 37 -0.55 6.60 -4.61
C ARG A 37 -0.02 5.92 -5.88
N LYS A 38 1.03 6.50 -6.46
CA LYS A 38 1.62 6.04 -7.72
C LYS A 38 2.17 4.61 -7.63
N ASP A 39 2.85 4.28 -6.53
CA ASP A 39 3.36 2.95 -6.25
C ASP A 39 2.25 1.89 -6.19
N ILE A 40 1.14 2.22 -5.53
CA ILE A 40 -0.04 1.33 -5.46
C ILE A 40 -0.69 1.16 -6.84
N GLN A 41 -0.81 2.23 -7.62
CA GLN A 41 -1.33 2.15 -9.00
C GLN A 41 -0.44 1.30 -9.90
N ASP A 42 0.88 1.38 -9.75
CA ASP A 42 1.83 0.61 -10.54
C ASP A 42 1.71 -0.89 -10.24
N ILE A 43 1.65 -1.26 -8.95
CA ILE A 43 1.44 -2.64 -8.52
C ILE A 43 0.08 -3.17 -9.02
N ILE A 44 -0.98 -2.37 -8.94
CA ILE A 44 -2.30 -2.77 -9.44
C ILE A 44 -2.25 -3.04 -10.95
N ASN A 45 -1.53 -2.23 -11.71
CA ASN A 45 -1.39 -2.42 -13.15
C ASN A 45 -0.54 -3.65 -13.48
N GLU A 46 0.53 -3.90 -12.73
CA GLU A 46 1.35 -5.10 -12.86
C GLU A 46 0.51 -6.37 -12.61
N ILE A 47 -0.24 -6.39 -11.51
CA ILE A 47 -1.15 -7.49 -11.15
C ILE A 47 -2.21 -7.71 -12.25
N LYS A 48 -2.81 -6.64 -12.77
CA LYS A 48 -3.80 -6.73 -13.85
C LYS A 48 -3.22 -7.27 -15.15
N ASN A 49 -1.94 -7.01 -15.42
CA ASN A 49 -1.29 -7.43 -16.65
C ASN A 49 -0.68 -8.84 -16.56
N SER A 50 -0.42 -9.33 -15.36
CA SER A 50 0.09 -10.66 -15.09
C SER A 50 -0.82 -11.76 -15.69
N GLU A 51 -0.23 -12.61 -16.53
CA GLU A 51 -0.93 -13.72 -17.20
C GLU A 51 -1.43 -14.76 -16.19
N SER A 52 -0.62 -15.09 -15.19
CA SER A 52 -0.98 -16.07 -14.15
C SER A 52 -2.21 -15.66 -13.34
N ILE A 53 -2.35 -14.38 -13.04
CA ILE A 53 -3.52 -13.86 -12.30
C ILE A 53 -4.75 -13.83 -13.20
N LYS A 54 -4.60 -13.51 -14.49
CA LYS A 54 -5.71 -13.59 -15.46
C LYS A 54 -6.24 -15.01 -15.59
N GLU A 55 -5.36 -15.99 -15.64
CA GLU A 55 -5.72 -17.42 -15.69
C GLU A 55 -6.44 -17.87 -14.42
N GLN A 56 -5.96 -17.47 -13.24
CA GLN A 56 -6.65 -17.81 -11.98
C GLN A 56 -8.04 -17.16 -11.88
N ILE A 57 -8.18 -15.91 -12.34
CA ILE A 57 -9.47 -15.22 -12.36
C ILE A 57 -10.43 -15.87 -13.35
N SER A 58 -9.97 -16.30 -14.53
CA SER A 58 -10.82 -16.96 -15.52
C SER A 58 -11.30 -18.33 -15.03
N GLN A 59 -10.41 -19.12 -14.42
CA GLN A 59 -10.76 -20.41 -13.81
C GLN A 59 -11.77 -20.24 -12.66
N SER A 60 -11.53 -19.28 -11.74
CA SER A 60 -12.46 -19.02 -10.63
C SER A 60 -13.85 -18.59 -11.11
N LYS A 61 -13.95 -17.84 -12.20
CA LYS A 61 -15.24 -17.46 -12.79
C LYS A 61 -15.94 -18.64 -13.45
N ALA A 62 -15.20 -19.54 -14.09
CA ALA A 62 -15.75 -20.74 -14.71
C ALA A 62 -16.26 -21.76 -13.68
N SER A 63 -15.63 -21.86 -12.51
CA SER A 63 -16.05 -22.74 -11.42
C SER A 63 -17.21 -22.21 -10.57
N ALA A 64 -17.58 -20.94 -10.73
CA ALA A 64 -18.70 -20.31 -10.02
C ALA A 64 -20.04 -20.42 -10.78
N VAL A 65 -20.05 -21.12 -11.92
CA VAL A 65 -21.22 -21.49 -12.75
C VAL A 65 -21.50 -22.97 -12.53
#